data_AF-A0A670JRF4-F1
#
_entry.id   AF-A0A670JRF4-F1
#
_cell.length_a   1.000
_cell.length_b   1.000
_cell.length_c   1.000
_cell.angle_alpha   90.00
_cell.angle_beta   90.00
_cell.angle_gamma   90.00
#
_symmetry.space_group_name_H-M   'P 1'
#
loop_
_entity.id
_entity.type
_entity.pdbx_description
1 polymer ?
#
loop_
_entity_poly.entity_id
_entity_poly.type
_entity_poly.pdbx_seq_one_letter_code
_entity_poly.pdbx_strand_id
1 'polypeptide(L)'
;MEYAQLKGQAGSDVSLKELGFQTDLRVYLHLKQTWLAFMIILCIVEVVIILLLIFLRKRILIAIALIKEASRAIGHIMTSLLFPLCTFFLVCLCIAYWASTAVYPYSVSPPPPLLSWENGLREYGWVGGIPGNCLVFQSTYHKYLIIFQIYNVFMFFWLANFVIALGQVTLAGAFASYYWAFKKPDDMPAFPLFSSFGRALRYHTGSLAFGSLILAIVQVIRVMLEYLDHRLKAADNKCAKFFLTCLKCCFWCLEKFIKFLNRNAYIMIAIYGTNFCTSARNAFFLLMRNIVRVAVLDKVTDFLLFLGKLLIVGSVGILAFFFFTQRIKVIQDTAPPLNYYWVPILTVVVGSYLIAHGFFSVYAMCVDTLFLCFLEDLERNDGSTEKPYFMSSNLRKLLKKTNKQQADA
;
A
#
# COMPACT_ATOMS: atom_id res chain seq x y z
N MET A 1 -12.94 32.23 -13.87
CA MET A 1 -12.59 33.12 -15.00
C MET A 1 -13.26 32.68 -16.30
N GLU A 2 -13.24 31.39 -16.66
CA GLU A 2 -13.88 30.93 -17.92
C GLU A 2 -15.40 31.14 -18.00
N TYR A 3 -16.18 30.94 -16.92
CA TYR A 3 -17.63 31.24 -16.92
C TYR A 3 -17.93 32.69 -17.34
N ALA A 4 -17.09 33.64 -16.94
CA ALA A 4 -17.23 35.04 -17.29
C ALA A 4 -16.80 35.34 -18.74
N GLN A 5 -15.84 34.59 -19.28
CA GLN A 5 -15.37 34.70 -20.67
C GLN A 5 -16.38 34.12 -21.67
N LEU A 6 -17.09 33.05 -21.30
CA LEU A 6 -18.13 32.42 -22.11
C LEU A 6 -19.45 33.23 -22.12
N LYS A 7 -19.58 34.26 -21.28
CA LYS A 7 -20.74 35.15 -21.22
C LYS A 7 -20.75 36.09 -22.44
N GLY A 8 -21.61 35.79 -23.41
CA GLY A 8 -21.77 36.56 -24.65
C GLY A 8 -21.14 35.94 -25.90
N GLN A 9 -20.59 34.72 -25.79
CA GLN A 9 -20.05 33.98 -26.94
C GLN A 9 -21.16 33.16 -27.61
N ALA A 10 -21.31 33.29 -28.94
CA ALA A 10 -22.35 32.56 -29.68
C ALA A 10 -22.18 31.04 -29.54
N GLY A 11 -23.24 30.34 -29.09
CA GLY A 11 -23.25 28.88 -28.90
C GLY A 11 -22.90 28.39 -27.48
N SER A 12 -22.49 29.25 -26.55
CA SER A 12 -22.14 28.85 -25.16
C SER A 12 -23.34 28.72 -24.21
N ASP A 13 -24.50 29.27 -24.58
CA ASP A 13 -25.76 29.23 -23.82
C ASP A 13 -26.68 28.04 -24.19
N VAL A 14 -26.25 27.13 -25.08
CA VAL A 14 -27.02 25.93 -25.46
C VAL A 14 -27.24 25.00 -24.26
N SER A 15 -28.46 24.48 -24.08
CA SER A 15 -28.79 23.67 -22.91
C SER A 15 -28.25 22.24 -23.02
N LEU A 16 -27.82 21.66 -21.91
CA LEU A 16 -27.35 20.26 -21.83
C LEU A 16 -28.37 19.23 -22.37
N LYS A 17 -29.66 19.55 -22.36
CA LYS A 17 -30.73 18.69 -22.91
C LYS A 17 -30.78 18.71 -24.44
N GLU A 18 -30.43 19.82 -25.06
CA GLU A 18 -30.42 19.97 -26.52
C GLU A 18 -29.17 19.35 -27.16
N LEU A 19 -28.06 19.30 -26.42
CA LEU A 19 -26.77 18.80 -26.93
C LEU A 19 -26.71 17.26 -27.08
N GLY A 20 -27.56 16.53 -26.35
CA GLY A 20 -27.50 15.07 -26.24
C GLY A 20 -26.24 14.56 -25.52
N PHE A 21 -26.08 13.23 -25.45
CA PHE A 21 -24.90 12.59 -24.87
C PHE A 21 -23.81 12.49 -25.96
N GLN A 22 -22.82 13.37 -25.90
CA GLN A 22 -21.65 13.41 -26.78
C GLN A 22 -20.48 12.70 -26.08
N THR A 23 -19.62 12.01 -26.82
CA THR A 23 -18.43 11.35 -26.26
C THR A 23 -17.24 12.30 -26.12
N ASP A 24 -17.28 13.46 -26.77
CA ASP A 24 -16.21 14.45 -26.72
C ASP A 24 -16.39 15.43 -25.54
N LEU A 25 -15.53 15.29 -24.53
CA LEU A 25 -15.51 16.11 -23.32
C LEU A 25 -15.23 17.59 -23.60
N ARG A 26 -14.61 17.94 -24.73
CA ARG A 26 -14.30 19.35 -25.08
C ARG A 26 -15.56 20.17 -25.33
N VAL A 27 -16.58 19.54 -25.89
CA VAL A 27 -17.86 20.20 -26.17
C VAL A 27 -18.48 20.66 -24.85
N TYR A 28 -18.48 19.81 -23.83
CA TYR A 28 -18.96 20.15 -22.50
C TYR A 28 -18.15 21.25 -21.81
N LEU A 29 -16.85 21.39 -22.09
CA LEU A 29 -16.02 22.45 -21.52
C LEU A 29 -16.27 23.84 -22.15
N HIS A 30 -16.87 23.91 -23.35
CA HIS A 30 -17.27 25.18 -23.97
C HIS A 30 -18.65 25.68 -23.50
N LEU A 31 -19.43 24.85 -22.82
CA LEU A 31 -20.75 25.23 -22.31
C LEU A 31 -20.61 26.07 -21.03
N LYS A 32 -21.38 27.15 -20.95
CA LYS A 32 -21.44 27.97 -19.72
C LYS A 32 -22.12 27.24 -18.56
N GLN A 33 -23.08 26.37 -18.86
CA GLN A 33 -23.82 25.59 -17.85
C GLN A 33 -22.94 24.59 -17.09
N THR A 34 -21.94 23.99 -17.74
CA THR A 34 -21.04 23.03 -17.10
C THR A 34 -20.09 23.72 -16.13
N TRP A 35 -19.55 24.89 -16.49
CA TRP A 35 -18.76 25.72 -15.58
C TRP A 35 -19.58 26.21 -14.38
N LEU A 36 -20.86 26.57 -14.59
CA LEU A 36 -21.76 26.90 -13.49
C LEU A 36 -21.97 25.68 -12.56
N ALA A 37 -22.21 24.50 -13.13
CA ALA A 37 -22.36 23.26 -12.37
C ALA A 37 -21.08 22.92 -11.59
N PHE A 38 -19.90 23.06 -12.21
CA PHE A 38 -18.62 22.87 -11.51
C PHE A 38 -18.43 23.86 -10.36
N MET A 39 -18.77 25.14 -10.55
CA MET A 39 -18.70 26.14 -9.48
C MET A 39 -19.65 25.80 -8.32
N ILE A 40 -20.89 25.39 -8.62
CA ILE A 40 -21.87 24.97 -7.59
C ILE A 40 -21.36 23.73 -6.84
N ILE A 41 -20.89 22.71 -7.56
CA ILE A 41 -20.32 21.49 -6.95
C ILE A 41 -19.13 21.85 -6.07
N LEU A 42 -18.24 22.72 -6.55
CA LEU A 42 -17.05 23.15 -5.80
C LEU A 42 -17.44 23.92 -4.53
N CYS A 43 -18.41 24.84 -4.60
CA CYS A 43 -18.92 25.54 -3.41
C CYS A 43 -19.57 24.57 -2.41
N ILE A 44 -20.37 23.60 -2.86
CA ILE A 44 -20.97 22.58 -1.98
C ILE A 44 -19.88 21.76 -1.29
N VAL A 45 -18.91 21.27 -2.08
CA VAL A 45 -17.77 20.52 -1.55
C VAL A 45 -16.98 21.34 -0.54
N GLU A 46 -16.74 22.62 -0.81
CA GLU A 46 -16.04 23.53 0.10
C GLU A 46 -16.80 23.72 1.42
N VAL A 47 -18.12 23.96 1.36
CA VAL A 47 -18.97 24.08 2.56
C VAL A 47 -18.95 22.78 3.37
N VAL A 48 -19.04 21.62 2.71
CA VAL A 48 -18.94 20.31 3.38
C VAL A 48 -17.58 20.14 4.05
N ILE A 49 -16.49 20.49 3.38
CA ILE A 49 -15.14 20.44 3.96
C ILE A 49 -15.04 21.35 5.18
N ILE A 50 -15.52 22.60 5.08
CA ILE A 50 -15.50 23.56 6.20
C ILE A 50 -16.30 23.01 7.39
N LEU A 51 -17.50 22.48 7.15
CA LEU A 51 -18.31 21.87 8.21
C LEU A 51 -17.57 20.69 8.86
N LEU A 52 -16.97 19.79 8.07
CA LEU A 52 -16.17 18.69 8.59
C LEU A 52 -14.99 19.18 9.44
N LEU A 53 -14.27 20.21 8.99
CA LEU A 53 -13.15 20.80 9.74
C LEU A 53 -13.61 21.40 11.08
N ILE A 54 -14.77 22.06 11.11
CA ILE A 54 -15.34 22.66 12.32
C ILE A 54 -15.79 21.55 13.28
N PHE A 55 -16.61 20.60 12.83
CA PHE A 55 -17.16 19.53 13.69
C PHE A 55 -16.07 18.58 14.20
N LEU A 56 -15.05 18.30 13.38
CA LEU A 56 -13.97 17.37 13.72
C LEU A 56 -12.73 18.08 14.29
N ARG A 57 -12.76 19.40 14.51
CA ARG A 57 -11.63 20.21 14.99
C ARG A 57 -10.90 19.57 16.17
N LYS A 58 -11.62 19.14 17.20
CA LYS A 58 -11.03 18.51 18.40
C LYS A 58 -10.31 17.19 18.06
N ARG A 59 -10.87 16.40 17.14
CA ARG A 59 -10.28 15.13 16.69
C ARG A 59 -9.07 15.37 15.78
N ILE A 60 -9.13 16.38 14.92
CA ILE A 60 -8.01 16.79 14.05
C ILE A 60 -6.82 17.27 14.90
N LEU A 61 -7.06 18.04 15.97
CA LEU A 61 -6.00 18.46 16.88
C LEU A 61 -5.29 17.27 17.55
N ILE A 62 -6.04 16.23 17.94
CA ILE A 62 -5.49 14.97 18.46
C ILE A 62 -4.65 14.27 17.38
N ALA A 63 -5.16 14.18 16.15
CA ALA A 63 -4.43 13.58 15.03
C ALA A 63 -3.11 14.31 14.75
N ILE A 64 -3.12 15.65 14.70
CA ILE A 64 -1.92 16.47 14.51
C ILE A 64 -0.92 16.25 15.65
N ALA A 65 -1.41 16.18 16.90
CA ALA A 65 -0.54 15.91 18.04
C ALA A 65 0.12 14.52 17.94
N LEU A 66 -0.63 13.48 17.56
CA LEU A 66 -0.10 12.14 17.35
C LEU A 66 0.93 12.10 16.22
N ILE A 67 0.70 12.79 15.10
CA ILE A 67 1.66 12.87 13.98
C ILE A 67 2.94 13.60 14.41
N LYS A 68 2.82 14.63 15.24
CA LYS A 68 3.97 15.32 15.82
C LYS A 68 4.78 14.41 16.74
N GLU A 69 4.11 13.59 17.56
CA GLU A 69 4.79 12.57 18.37
C GLU A 69 5.41 11.46 17.53
N ALA A 70 4.77 11.04 16.44
CA ALA A 70 5.34 10.09 15.49
C ALA A 70 6.63 10.61 14.86
N SER A 71 6.66 11.90 14.51
CA SER A 71 7.86 12.55 13.99
C SER A 71 9.01 12.55 15.01
N ARG A 72 8.71 12.74 16.30
CA ARG A 72 9.71 12.61 17.37
C ARG A 72 10.17 11.16 17.58
N ALA A 73 9.25 10.20 17.55
CA ALA A 73 9.56 8.78 17.69
C ALA A 73 10.55 8.31 16.60
N ILE A 74 10.31 8.72 15.36
CA ILE A 74 11.22 8.45 14.23
C ILE A 74 12.56 9.16 14.43
N GLY A 75 12.58 10.38 14.97
CA GLY A 75 13.81 11.08 15.35
C GLY A 75 14.64 10.33 16.41
N HIS A 76 14.00 9.63 17.35
CA HIS A 76 14.70 8.79 18.32
C HIS A 76 15.15 7.43 17.74
N ILE A 77 14.42 6.91 16.74
CA ILE A 77 14.72 5.64 16.09
C ILE A 77 15.05 5.91 14.61
N MET A 78 16.09 6.70 14.33
CA MET A 78 16.42 7.12 12.95
C MET A 78 16.70 5.94 12.02
N THR A 79 17.25 4.84 12.57
CA THR A 79 17.48 3.60 11.84
C THR A 79 16.21 3.00 11.23
N SER A 80 15.01 3.43 11.68
CA SER A 80 13.73 2.96 11.14
C SER A 80 13.48 3.43 9.72
N LEU A 81 14.08 4.57 9.33
CA LEU A 81 14.00 5.10 7.97
C LEU A 81 14.77 4.25 6.97
N LEU A 82 15.80 3.51 7.39
CA LEU A 82 16.55 2.59 6.52
C LEU A 82 15.87 1.22 6.38
N PHE A 83 14.93 0.90 7.26
CA PHE A 83 14.29 -0.40 7.31
C PHE A 83 13.51 -0.79 6.03
N PRO A 84 12.85 0.13 5.29
CA PRO A 84 12.28 -0.16 3.97
C PRO A 84 13.29 -0.71 2.96
N LEU A 85 14.58 -0.36 3.06
CA LEU A 85 15.62 -0.92 2.18
C LEU A 85 15.83 -2.40 2.47
N CYS A 86 15.79 -2.80 3.75
CA CYS A 86 15.84 -4.21 4.14
C CYS A 86 14.61 -4.96 3.62
N THR A 87 13.40 -4.39 3.77
CA THR A 87 12.17 -5.00 3.24
C THR A 87 12.22 -5.10 1.71
N PHE A 88 12.70 -4.05 1.02
CA PHE A 88 12.85 -4.04 -0.43
C PHE A 88 13.81 -5.15 -0.89
N PHE A 89 14.98 -5.25 -0.25
CA PHE A 89 15.96 -6.31 -0.54
C PHE A 89 15.35 -7.71 -0.38
N LEU A 90 14.63 -7.96 0.73
CA LEU A 90 13.96 -9.24 0.97
C LEU A 90 12.88 -9.53 -0.09
N VAL A 91 12.11 -8.52 -0.52
CA VAL A 91 11.14 -8.68 -1.61
C VAL A 91 11.84 -8.97 -2.95
N CYS A 92 12.95 -8.31 -3.25
CA CYS A 92 13.76 -8.60 -4.43
C CYS A 92 14.27 -10.05 -4.41
N LEU A 93 14.68 -10.58 -3.25
CA LEU A 93 15.04 -11.99 -3.10
C LEU A 93 13.84 -12.91 -3.38
N CYS A 94 12.64 -12.57 -2.89
CA CYS A 94 11.42 -13.32 -3.21
C CYS A 94 11.11 -13.30 -4.72
N ILE A 95 11.28 -12.16 -5.39
CA ILE A 95 11.08 -12.03 -6.84
C ILE A 95 12.13 -12.86 -7.60
N ALA A 96 13.40 -12.78 -7.22
CA ALA A 96 14.47 -13.54 -7.85
C ALA A 96 14.26 -15.06 -7.68
N TYR A 97 13.87 -15.49 -6.48
CA TYR A 97 13.52 -16.88 -6.20
C TYR A 97 12.36 -17.35 -7.07
N TRP A 98 11.26 -16.58 -7.08
CA TRP A 98 10.07 -16.88 -7.88
C TRP A 98 10.37 -16.94 -9.38
N ALA A 99 11.16 -16.00 -9.91
CA ALA A 99 11.55 -15.98 -11.32
C ALA A 99 12.41 -17.21 -11.67
N SER A 100 13.35 -17.58 -10.79
CA SER A 100 14.21 -18.75 -10.98
C SER A 100 13.40 -20.03 -11.03
N THR A 101 12.47 -20.22 -10.07
CA THR A 101 11.58 -21.39 -10.05
C THR A 101 10.55 -21.37 -11.16
N ALA A 102 10.16 -20.20 -11.68
CA ALA A 102 9.24 -20.10 -12.82
C ALA A 102 9.91 -20.56 -14.12
N VAL A 103 11.18 -20.20 -14.33
CA VAL A 103 11.93 -20.49 -15.57
C VAL A 103 12.51 -21.91 -15.58
N TYR A 104 12.98 -22.41 -14.44
CA TYR A 104 13.69 -23.70 -14.34
C TYR A 104 12.95 -24.89 -15.02
N PRO A 105 11.62 -25.07 -14.85
CA PRO A 105 10.91 -26.16 -15.51
C PRO A 105 10.92 -26.05 -17.05
N TYR A 106 10.91 -24.84 -17.61
CA TYR A 106 10.96 -24.65 -19.07
C TYR A 106 12.35 -24.90 -19.65
N SER A 107 13.42 -24.73 -18.86
CA SER A 107 14.78 -25.07 -19.31
C SER A 107 15.06 -26.57 -19.33
N VAL A 108 14.31 -27.37 -18.57
CA VAL A 108 14.52 -28.83 -18.44
C VAL A 108 13.58 -29.62 -19.37
N SER A 109 12.65 -28.96 -20.07
CA SER A 109 11.72 -29.63 -20.97
C SER A 109 12.43 -30.22 -22.20
N PRO A 110 12.18 -31.49 -22.56
CA PRO A 110 12.77 -32.10 -23.75
C PRO A 110 12.34 -31.35 -25.03
N PRO A 111 13.22 -31.26 -26.05
CA PRO A 111 12.89 -30.57 -27.29
C PRO A 111 11.68 -31.21 -27.97
N PRO A 112 10.83 -30.43 -28.67
CA PRO A 112 9.76 -30.99 -29.46
C PRO A 112 10.33 -31.95 -30.52
N PRO A 113 9.63 -33.03 -30.88
CA PRO A 113 10.11 -33.95 -31.90
C PRO A 113 10.36 -33.18 -33.20
N LEU A 114 11.58 -33.30 -33.73
CA LEU A 114 11.96 -32.74 -35.02
C LEU A 114 11.14 -33.45 -36.11
N LEU A 115 10.35 -32.69 -36.87
CA LEU A 115 9.82 -33.15 -38.15
C LEU A 115 10.97 -33.15 -39.16
N SER A 116 11.60 -34.31 -39.38
CA SER A 116 12.51 -34.50 -40.52
C SER A 116 11.66 -34.66 -41.79
N TRP A 117 11.86 -33.77 -42.75
CA TRP A 117 11.27 -33.86 -44.08
C TRP A 117 12.17 -34.73 -44.95
N GLU A 118 11.94 -36.04 -44.95
CA GLU A 118 12.54 -36.93 -45.95
C GLU A 118 11.42 -37.50 -46.83
N ASN A 119 11.49 -37.21 -48.13
CA ASN A 119 10.75 -37.86 -49.22
C ASN A 119 9.23 -37.63 -49.35
N GLY A 120 8.68 -36.47 -48.95
CA GLY A 120 7.37 -36.00 -49.46
C GLY A 120 6.14 -36.84 -49.08
N LEU A 121 6.32 -37.89 -48.28
CA LEU A 121 5.25 -38.64 -47.64
C LEU A 121 5.13 -38.13 -46.20
N ARG A 122 3.92 -37.79 -45.76
CA ARG A 122 3.61 -37.69 -44.32
C ARG A 122 3.61 -39.11 -43.74
N GLU A 123 4.79 -39.68 -43.66
CA GLU A 123 4.98 -40.88 -42.87
C GLU A 123 5.11 -40.41 -41.42
N TYR A 124 4.24 -40.88 -40.54
CA TYR A 124 4.55 -40.93 -39.11
C TYR A 124 5.68 -41.96 -38.96
N GLY A 125 6.87 -41.59 -39.43
CA GLY A 125 8.05 -42.43 -39.46
C GLY A 125 8.53 -42.63 -38.03
N TRP A 126 8.34 -43.84 -37.54
CA TRP A 126 8.86 -44.32 -36.26
C TRP A 126 10.38 -44.44 -36.36
N VAL A 127 11.09 -43.31 -36.28
CA VAL A 127 12.54 -43.31 -36.13
C VAL A 127 12.86 -43.69 -34.69
N GLY A 128 13.02 -45.00 -34.47
CA GLY A 128 13.60 -45.57 -33.26
C GLY A 128 12.64 -45.69 -32.08
N GLY A 129 11.81 -46.74 -32.06
CA GLY A 129 11.32 -47.39 -30.83
C GLY A 129 11.05 -46.50 -29.61
N ILE A 130 10.35 -45.37 -29.79
CA ILE A 130 9.98 -44.52 -28.65
C ILE A 130 8.76 -45.18 -28.00
N PRO A 131 8.84 -45.67 -26.74
CA PRO A 131 7.70 -46.29 -26.09
C PRO A 131 6.56 -45.29 -26.01
N GLY A 132 5.30 -45.74 -26.10
CA GLY A 132 4.10 -44.90 -25.88
C GLY A 132 4.17 -44.06 -24.59
N ASN A 133 5.05 -44.45 -23.68
CA ASN A 133 5.51 -43.67 -22.55
C ASN A 133 5.94 -42.23 -22.91
N CYS A 134 6.58 -41.92 -24.04
CA CYS A 134 7.08 -40.55 -24.31
C CYS A 134 5.96 -39.52 -24.56
N LEU A 135 4.90 -39.90 -25.31
CA LEU A 135 3.70 -39.07 -25.48
C LEU A 135 2.90 -38.94 -24.16
N VAL A 136 2.85 -40.01 -23.36
CA VAL A 136 2.26 -39.98 -22.01
C VAL A 136 3.09 -39.12 -21.05
N PHE A 137 4.42 -39.18 -21.13
CA PHE A 137 5.36 -38.35 -20.37
C PHE A 137 5.16 -36.88 -20.70
N GLN A 138 5.00 -36.51 -21.97
CA GLN A 138 4.78 -35.12 -22.37
C GLN A 138 3.42 -34.57 -21.88
N SER A 139 2.33 -35.32 -22.04
CA SER A 139 1.01 -34.94 -21.52
C SER A 139 0.97 -34.82 -19.98
N THR A 140 1.64 -35.74 -19.30
CA THR A 140 1.74 -35.77 -17.83
C THR A 140 2.61 -34.63 -17.32
N TYR A 141 3.74 -34.36 -17.98
CA TYR A 141 4.64 -33.26 -17.68
C TYR A 141 3.95 -31.88 -17.84
N HIS A 142 3.19 -31.68 -18.91
CA HIS A 142 2.40 -30.44 -19.10
C HIS A 142 1.37 -30.21 -17.99
N LYS A 143 0.72 -31.26 -17.46
CA LYS A 143 -0.19 -31.13 -16.32
C LYS A 143 0.54 -30.74 -15.03
N TYR A 144 1.66 -31.38 -14.73
CA TYR A 144 2.47 -31.04 -13.54
C TYR A 144 3.09 -29.65 -13.63
N LEU A 145 3.50 -29.20 -14.82
CA LEU A 145 3.98 -27.85 -15.06
C LEU A 145 2.95 -26.79 -14.66
N ILE A 146 1.69 -26.93 -15.10
CA ILE A 146 0.64 -25.98 -14.77
C ILE A 146 0.40 -25.91 -13.25
N ILE A 147 0.33 -27.07 -12.58
CA ILE A 147 0.15 -27.14 -11.13
C ILE A 147 1.34 -26.46 -10.41
N PHE A 148 2.56 -26.74 -10.85
CA PHE A 148 3.77 -26.14 -10.27
C PHE A 148 3.81 -24.62 -10.46
N GLN A 149 3.40 -24.10 -11.62
CA GLN A 149 3.33 -22.65 -11.86
C GLN A 149 2.26 -21.97 -11.00
N ILE A 150 1.09 -22.59 -10.81
CA ILE A 150 0.05 -22.07 -9.91
C ILE A 150 0.58 -22.05 -8.46
N TYR A 151 1.22 -23.13 -8.01
CA TYR A 151 1.85 -23.18 -6.70
C TYR A 151 2.95 -22.13 -6.54
N ASN A 152 3.78 -21.91 -7.56
CA ASN A 152 4.86 -20.91 -7.53
C ASN A 152 4.30 -19.49 -7.40
N VAL A 153 3.23 -19.15 -8.14
CA VAL A 153 2.54 -17.86 -8.01
C VAL A 153 1.96 -17.70 -6.60
N PHE A 154 1.31 -18.74 -6.06
CA PHE A 154 0.80 -18.72 -4.70
C PHE A 154 1.92 -18.50 -3.66
N MET A 155 3.04 -19.22 -3.78
CA MET A 155 4.21 -19.06 -2.91
C MET A 155 4.80 -17.66 -2.99
N PHE A 156 4.84 -17.05 -4.18
CA PHE A 156 5.27 -15.66 -4.33
C PHE A 156 4.40 -14.69 -3.54
N PHE A 157 3.07 -14.77 -3.69
CA PHE A 157 2.15 -13.93 -2.91
C PHE A 157 2.33 -14.17 -1.40
N TRP A 158 2.46 -15.42 -0.98
CA TRP A 158 2.62 -15.74 0.44
C TRP A 158 3.93 -15.20 1.02
N LEU A 159 5.06 -15.45 0.37
CA LEU A 159 6.38 -14.98 0.82
C LEU A 159 6.47 -13.44 0.79
N ALA A 160 5.96 -12.79 -0.26
CA ALA A 160 5.95 -11.33 -0.32
C ALA A 160 5.14 -10.71 0.83
N ASN A 161 3.94 -11.25 1.12
CA ASN A 161 3.15 -10.80 2.26
C ASN A 161 3.82 -11.12 3.60
N PHE A 162 4.51 -12.25 3.72
CA PHE A 162 5.27 -12.59 4.93
C PHE A 162 6.38 -11.59 5.20
N VAL A 163 7.16 -11.21 4.17
CA VAL A 163 8.22 -10.19 4.29
C VAL A 163 7.64 -8.82 4.69
N ILE A 164 6.51 -8.43 4.11
CA ILE A 164 5.81 -7.19 4.49
C ILE A 164 5.34 -7.26 5.95
N ALA A 165 4.73 -8.38 6.36
CA ALA A 165 4.24 -8.60 7.72
C ALA A 165 5.38 -8.56 8.76
N LEU A 166 6.52 -9.20 8.45
CA LEU A 166 7.73 -9.13 9.26
C LEU A 166 8.19 -7.69 9.44
N GLY A 167 8.15 -6.91 8.35
CA GLY A 167 8.50 -5.50 8.42
C GLY A 167 7.56 -4.66 9.28
N GLN A 168 6.25 -4.91 9.17
CA GLN A 168 5.23 -4.22 9.96
C GLN A 168 5.36 -4.52 11.46
N VAL A 169 5.52 -5.80 11.86
CA VAL A 169 5.72 -6.17 13.28
C VAL A 169 7.04 -5.61 13.81
N THR A 170 8.10 -5.61 13.00
CA THR A 170 9.40 -5.07 13.43
C THR A 170 9.32 -3.58 13.76
N LEU A 171 8.76 -2.78 12.84
CA LEU A 171 8.56 -1.35 13.03
C LEU A 171 7.61 -1.07 14.20
N ALA A 172 6.47 -1.78 14.26
CA ALA A 172 5.50 -1.62 15.34
C ALA A 172 6.13 -1.91 16.71
N GLY A 173 6.95 -2.97 16.84
CA GLY A 173 7.59 -3.29 18.11
C GLY A 173 8.61 -2.24 18.54
N ALA A 174 9.37 -1.66 17.60
CA ALA A 174 10.30 -0.57 17.91
C ALA A 174 9.57 0.71 18.35
N PHE A 175 8.50 1.11 17.65
CA PHE A 175 7.71 2.29 18.02
C PHE A 175 6.87 2.08 19.29
N ALA A 176 6.40 0.86 19.55
CA ALA A 176 5.73 0.51 20.80
C ALA A 176 6.70 0.61 21.99
N SER A 177 7.94 0.13 21.85
CA SER A 177 8.98 0.33 22.87
C SER A 177 9.26 1.81 23.15
N TYR A 178 9.22 2.67 22.12
CA TYR A 178 9.30 4.12 22.32
C TYR A 178 8.09 4.68 23.09
N TYR A 179 6.87 4.27 22.72
CA TYR A 179 5.65 4.80 23.35
C TYR A 179 5.61 4.48 24.85
N TRP A 180 5.86 3.22 25.20
CA TRP A 180 5.73 2.71 26.56
C TRP A 180 6.97 2.98 27.45
N ALA A 181 8.02 3.61 26.94
CA ALA A 181 9.16 4.07 27.73
C ALA A 181 8.83 5.37 28.49
N PHE A 182 9.04 5.41 29.81
CA PHE A 182 8.85 6.62 30.60
C PHE A 182 10.01 7.61 30.40
N LYS A 183 11.25 7.13 30.56
CA LYS A 183 12.48 7.89 30.31
C LYS A 183 13.01 7.53 28.93
N LYS A 184 13.02 8.52 28.04
CA LYS A 184 13.53 8.40 26.68
C LYS A 184 14.90 9.11 26.64
N PRO A 185 16.01 8.46 26.25
CA PRO A 185 16.12 7.11 25.68
C PRO A 185 16.43 5.97 26.68
N ASP A 186 16.63 6.24 27.97
CA ASP A 186 17.20 5.26 28.92
C ASP A 186 16.39 3.96 29.08
N ASP A 187 15.06 4.01 29.00
CA ASP A 187 14.19 2.82 29.13
C ASP A 187 14.00 2.06 27.80
N MET A 188 14.68 2.47 26.73
CA MET A 188 14.57 1.84 25.40
C MET A 188 15.73 0.86 25.16
N PRO A 189 15.51 -0.23 24.40
CA PRO A 189 16.63 -1.09 23.97
C PRO A 189 17.66 -0.26 23.19
N ALA A 190 18.96 -0.52 23.37
CA ALA A 190 20.02 0.20 22.65
C ALA A 190 19.84 0.19 21.12
N PHE A 191 19.30 -0.91 20.59
CA PHE A 191 18.95 -1.06 19.18
C PHE A 191 17.50 -1.56 19.05
N PRO A 192 16.48 -0.67 19.12
CA PRO A 192 15.07 -1.06 19.17
C PRO A 192 14.62 -1.89 17.97
N LEU A 193 15.11 -1.57 16.76
CA LEU A 193 14.75 -2.28 15.53
C LEU A 193 15.33 -3.68 15.47
N PHE A 194 16.62 -3.84 15.73
CA PHE A 194 17.27 -5.17 15.68
C PHE A 194 16.70 -6.09 16.76
N SER A 195 16.46 -5.56 17.96
CA SER A 195 15.79 -6.29 19.04
C SER A 195 14.37 -6.71 18.63
N SER A 196 13.57 -5.80 18.06
CA SER A 196 12.20 -6.11 17.60
C SER A 196 12.19 -7.10 16.44
N PHE A 197 13.13 -6.98 15.50
CA PHE A 197 13.28 -7.90 14.37
C PHE A 197 13.61 -9.32 14.84
N GLY A 198 14.58 -9.45 15.77
CA GLY A 198 14.93 -10.73 16.37
C GLY A 198 13.76 -11.37 17.13
N ARG A 199 12.99 -10.56 17.89
CA ARG A 199 11.76 -11.02 18.54
C ARG A 199 10.71 -11.50 17.54
N ALA A 200 10.51 -10.76 16.45
CA ALA A 200 9.55 -11.12 15.41
C ALA A 200 9.89 -12.46 14.75
N LEU A 201 11.18 -12.69 14.44
CA LEU A 201 11.65 -13.96 13.88
C LEU A 201 11.65 -15.13 14.86
N ARG A 202 11.99 -14.88 16.13
CA ARG A 202 12.10 -15.97 17.12
C ARG A 202 10.75 -16.43 17.65
N TYR A 203 9.81 -15.50 17.87
CA TYR A 203 8.58 -15.78 18.61
C TYR A 203 7.29 -15.61 17.79
N HIS A 204 7.31 -14.86 16.68
CA HIS A 204 6.08 -14.47 15.99
C HIS A 204 5.96 -14.94 14.54
N THR A 205 6.93 -15.72 14.03
CA THR A 205 6.94 -16.27 12.66
C THR A 205 5.66 -17.02 12.32
N GLY A 206 5.13 -17.86 13.22
CA GLY A 206 3.89 -18.59 12.98
C GLY A 206 2.67 -17.68 12.79
N SER A 207 2.56 -16.62 13.61
CA SER A 207 1.46 -15.64 13.49
C SER A 207 1.59 -14.77 12.24
N LEU A 208 2.83 -14.40 11.89
CA LEU A 208 3.14 -13.69 10.65
C LEU A 208 2.80 -14.54 9.41
N ALA A 209 3.21 -15.81 9.41
CA ALA A 209 2.94 -16.78 8.35
C ALA A 209 1.43 -17.02 8.17
N PHE A 210 0.69 -17.17 9.27
CA PHE A 210 -0.76 -17.35 9.22
C PHE A 210 -1.49 -16.11 8.67
N GLY A 211 -1.17 -14.91 9.17
CA GLY A 211 -1.80 -13.68 8.66
C GLY A 211 -1.47 -13.41 7.18
N SER A 212 -0.22 -13.65 6.78
CA SER A 212 0.20 -13.50 5.38
C SER A 212 -0.42 -14.56 4.46
N LEU A 213 -0.66 -15.77 4.95
CA LEU A 213 -1.36 -16.84 4.23
C LEU A 213 -2.81 -16.44 3.91
N ILE A 214 -3.55 -15.90 4.89
CA ILE A 214 -4.93 -15.43 4.67
C ILE A 214 -4.97 -14.36 3.57
N LEU A 215 -4.05 -13.38 3.64
CA LEU A 215 -3.97 -12.32 2.64
C LEU A 215 -3.58 -12.87 1.26
N ALA A 216 -2.64 -13.81 1.19
CA ALA A 216 -2.21 -14.43 -0.07
C ALA A 216 -3.35 -15.20 -0.75
N ILE A 217 -4.16 -15.96 0.00
CA ILE A 217 -5.33 -16.66 -0.55
C ILE A 217 -6.31 -15.66 -1.20
N VAL A 218 -6.63 -14.57 -0.51
CA VAL A 218 -7.54 -13.53 -1.04
C VAL A 218 -6.95 -12.86 -2.30
N GLN A 219 -5.64 -12.61 -2.32
CA GLN A 219 -4.97 -12.02 -3.48
C GLN A 219 -4.95 -12.96 -4.69
N VAL A 220 -4.69 -14.25 -4.49
CA VAL A 220 -4.74 -15.24 -5.58
C VAL A 220 -6.14 -15.35 -6.16
N ILE A 221 -7.18 -15.37 -5.32
CA ILE A 221 -8.57 -15.37 -5.80
C ILE A 221 -8.86 -14.09 -6.61
N ARG A 222 -8.40 -12.92 -6.15
CA ARG A 222 -8.57 -11.66 -6.88
C ARG A 222 -7.89 -11.70 -8.26
N VAL A 223 -6.66 -12.20 -8.34
CA VAL A 223 -5.94 -12.34 -9.62
C VAL A 223 -6.65 -13.33 -10.54
N MET A 224 -7.17 -14.44 -10.00
CA MET A 224 -7.97 -15.40 -10.77
C MET A 224 -9.26 -14.77 -11.33
N LEU A 225 -9.98 -13.98 -10.54
CA LEU A 225 -11.18 -13.25 -11.00
C LEU A 225 -10.85 -12.24 -12.11
N GLU A 226 -9.69 -11.57 -12.04
CA GLU A 226 -9.22 -10.66 -13.09
C GLU A 226 -8.88 -11.41 -14.39
N TYR A 227 -8.21 -12.55 -14.26
CA TYR A 227 -7.89 -13.42 -15.39
C TYR A 227 -9.16 -13.98 -16.06
N LEU A 228 -10.14 -14.43 -15.26
CA LEU A 228 -11.41 -14.95 -15.77
C LEU A 228 -12.20 -13.89 -16.53
N ASP A 229 -12.26 -12.66 -16.02
CA ASP A 229 -12.89 -11.55 -16.72
C ASP A 229 -12.21 -11.24 -18.05
N HIS A 230 -10.88 -11.23 -18.10
CA HIS A 230 -10.16 -11.04 -19.37
C HIS A 230 -10.47 -12.14 -20.39
N ARG A 231 -10.64 -13.40 -19.94
CA ARG A 231 -11.02 -14.52 -20.80
C ARG A 231 -12.48 -14.47 -21.25
N LEU A 232 -13.37 -14.01 -20.37
CA LEU A 232 -14.81 -13.96 -20.63
C LEU A 232 -15.25 -12.68 -21.36
N LYS A 233 -14.35 -11.73 -21.63
CA LYS A 233 -14.61 -10.62 -22.55
C LYS A 233 -15.03 -11.09 -23.94
N ALA A 234 -14.55 -12.26 -24.39
CA ALA A 234 -14.91 -12.87 -25.67
C ALA A 234 -16.28 -13.60 -25.65
N ALA A 235 -16.85 -13.88 -24.47
CA ALA A 235 -18.11 -14.59 -24.33
C ALA A 235 -19.28 -13.62 -24.09
N ASP A 236 -20.41 -13.82 -24.79
CA ASP A 236 -21.60 -12.97 -24.67
C ASP A 236 -22.63 -13.51 -23.66
N ASN A 237 -22.23 -13.64 -22.39
CA ASN A 237 -23.16 -13.99 -21.31
C ASN A 237 -23.27 -12.85 -20.28
N LYS A 238 -24.37 -12.10 -20.34
CA LYS A 238 -24.65 -10.94 -19.46
C LYS A 238 -24.74 -11.34 -17.98
N CYS A 239 -25.27 -12.52 -17.66
CA CYS A 239 -25.39 -13.01 -16.30
C CYS A 239 -24.01 -13.30 -15.68
N ALA A 240 -23.14 -13.99 -16.43
CA ALA A 240 -21.77 -14.27 -15.99
C ALA A 240 -20.96 -12.98 -15.74
N LYS A 241 -21.11 -11.98 -16.62
CA LYS A 241 -20.45 -10.66 -16.47
C LYS A 241 -20.91 -9.93 -15.20
N PHE A 242 -22.21 -9.98 -14.88
CA PHE A 242 -22.74 -9.39 -13.63
C PHE A 242 -22.13 -10.06 -12.38
N PHE A 243 -22.15 -11.40 -12.30
CA PHE A 243 -21.59 -12.12 -11.16
C PHE A 243 -20.09 -11.89 -10.99
N LEU A 244 -19.32 -11.86 -12.09
CA LEU A 244 -17.88 -11.57 -12.03
C LEU A 244 -17.60 -10.16 -11.53
N THR A 245 -18.39 -9.18 -11.97
CA THR A 245 -18.26 -7.79 -11.51
C THR A 245 -18.54 -7.69 -10.00
N CYS A 246 -19.59 -8.37 -9.52
CA CYS A 246 -19.93 -8.44 -8.10
C CYS A 246 -18.80 -9.10 -7.27
N LEU A 247 -18.32 -10.27 -7.70
CA LEU A 247 -17.23 -10.99 -7.02
C LEU A 247 -15.93 -10.18 -7.00
N LYS A 248 -15.58 -9.50 -8.10
CA LYS A 248 -14.41 -8.60 -8.14
C LYS A 248 -14.52 -7.50 -7.08
N CYS A 249 -15.68 -6.88 -6.96
CA CYS A 249 -15.93 -5.86 -5.93
C CYS A 249 -15.80 -6.45 -4.52
N CYS A 250 -16.46 -7.58 -4.25
CA CYS A 250 -16.42 -8.25 -2.94
C CYS A 250 -14.98 -8.64 -2.53
N PHE A 251 -14.22 -9.25 -3.44
CA PHE A 251 -12.84 -9.65 -3.15
C PHE A 251 -11.87 -8.47 -3.06
N TRP A 252 -12.13 -7.38 -3.79
CA TRP A 252 -11.40 -6.13 -3.61
C TRP A 252 -11.64 -5.53 -2.21
N CYS A 253 -12.89 -5.49 -1.77
CA CYS A 253 -13.26 -5.06 -0.41
C CYS A 253 -12.66 -5.99 0.66
N LEU A 254 -12.71 -7.31 0.44
CA LEU A 254 -12.13 -8.30 1.34
C LEU A 254 -10.61 -8.13 1.45
N GLU A 255 -9.89 -7.95 0.35
CA GLU A 255 -8.44 -7.72 0.39
C GLU A 255 -8.11 -6.46 1.20
N LYS A 256 -8.86 -5.37 1.00
CA LYS A 256 -8.69 -4.14 1.78
C LYS A 256 -8.95 -4.36 3.27
N PHE A 257 -10.03 -5.07 3.60
CA PHE A 257 -10.37 -5.40 4.98
C PHE A 257 -9.31 -6.29 5.64
N ILE A 258 -8.85 -7.34 4.96
CA ILE A 258 -7.81 -8.24 5.49
C ILE A 258 -6.49 -7.50 5.66
N LYS A 259 -6.09 -6.62 4.72
CA LYS A 259 -4.91 -5.76 4.90
C LYS A 259 -5.03 -4.86 6.14
N PHE A 260 -6.19 -4.26 6.34
CA PHE A 260 -6.47 -3.45 7.53
C PHE A 260 -6.40 -4.29 8.81
N LEU A 261 -7.04 -5.46 8.83
CA LEU A 261 -7.05 -6.36 9.99
C LEU A 261 -5.64 -6.85 10.32
N ASN A 262 -4.90 -7.33 9.32
CA ASN A 262 -3.53 -7.81 9.47
C ASN A 262 -2.61 -6.73 10.04
N ARG A 263 -2.64 -5.53 9.45
CA ARG A 263 -1.79 -4.41 9.89
C ARG A 263 -1.99 -4.10 11.38
N ASN A 264 -3.25 -4.01 11.83
CA ASN A 264 -3.56 -3.72 13.24
C ASN A 264 -3.31 -4.92 14.17
N ALA A 265 -3.54 -6.15 13.69
CA ALA A 265 -3.19 -7.37 14.42
C ALA A 265 -1.68 -7.46 14.67
N TYR A 266 -0.85 -7.15 13.66
CA TYR A 266 0.60 -7.13 13.77
C TYR A 266 1.10 -6.12 14.79
N ILE A 267 0.46 -4.95 14.91
CA ILE A 267 0.77 -3.98 15.96
C ILE A 267 0.45 -4.58 17.35
N MET A 268 -0.71 -5.23 17.53
CA MET A 268 -1.05 -5.88 18.80
C MET A 268 -0.14 -7.07 19.15
N ILE A 269 0.30 -7.84 18.15
CA ILE A 269 1.31 -8.89 18.33
C ILE A 269 2.62 -8.26 18.82
N ALA A 270 3.04 -7.13 18.25
CA ALA A 270 4.27 -6.47 18.64
C ALA A 270 4.24 -5.92 20.08
N ILE A 271 3.06 -5.47 20.55
CA ILE A 271 2.85 -4.95 21.92
C ILE A 271 2.73 -6.10 22.93
N TYR A 272 1.91 -7.12 22.68
CA TYR A 272 1.55 -8.14 23.67
C TYR A 272 2.19 -9.51 23.48
N GLY A 273 2.75 -9.78 22.30
CA GLY A 273 3.29 -11.08 21.96
C GLY A 273 2.25 -12.21 21.87
N THR A 274 0.96 -11.88 21.72
CA THR A 274 -0.10 -12.90 21.59
C THR A 274 -0.20 -13.46 20.16
N ASN A 275 -0.95 -14.54 19.96
CA ASN A 275 -1.17 -15.10 18.63
C ASN A 275 -2.02 -14.18 17.73
N PHE A 276 -2.01 -14.48 16.41
CA PHE A 276 -2.71 -13.67 15.40
C PHE A 276 -4.20 -13.47 15.67
N CYS A 277 -4.97 -14.52 15.95
CA CYS A 277 -6.42 -14.42 16.10
C CYS A 277 -6.81 -13.56 17.32
N THR A 278 -6.13 -13.76 18.46
CA THR A 278 -6.34 -12.96 19.66
C THR A 278 -5.98 -11.50 19.43
N SER A 279 -4.83 -11.24 18.79
CA SER A 279 -4.40 -9.88 18.45
C SER A 279 -5.33 -9.18 17.47
N ALA A 280 -5.79 -9.89 16.43
CA ALA A 280 -6.74 -9.37 15.44
C ALA A 280 -8.08 -9.00 16.08
N ARG A 281 -8.60 -9.88 16.95
CA ARG A 281 -9.84 -9.62 17.71
C ARG A 281 -9.69 -8.37 18.57
N ASN A 282 -8.63 -8.30 19.38
CA ASN A 282 -8.42 -7.19 20.31
C ASN A 282 -8.22 -5.86 19.56
N ALA A 283 -7.41 -5.86 18.51
CA ALA A 283 -7.19 -4.70 17.65
C ALA A 283 -8.52 -4.19 17.04
N PHE A 284 -9.30 -5.10 16.46
CA PHE A 284 -10.56 -4.77 15.82
C PHE A 284 -11.56 -4.14 16.80
N PHE A 285 -11.76 -4.75 17.97
CA PHE A 285 -12.68 -4.20 18.97
C PHE A 285 -12.19 -2.87 19.54
N LEU A 286 -10.89 -2.68 19.77
CA LEU A 286 -10.31 -1.41 20.22
C LEU A 286 -10.57 -0.27 19.21
N LEU A 287 -10.38 -0.55 17.93
CA LEU A 287 -10.60 0.41 16.85
C LEU A 287 -12.09 0.72 16.66
N MET A 288 -12.97 -0.29 16.69
CA MET A 288 -14.41 -0.09 16.53
C MET A 288 -15.02 0.75 17.65
N ARG A 289 -14.57 0.58 18.90
CA ARG A 289 -14.97 1.43 20.03
C ARG A 289 -14.57 2.90 19.84
N ASN A 290 -13.54 3.16 19.04
CA ASN A 290 -13.00 4.50 18.79
C ASN A 290 -13.12 4.93 17.31
N ILE A 291 -14.06 4.37 16.55
CA ILE A 291 -14.10 4.47 15.08
C ILE A 291 -14.02 5.89 14.53
N VAL A 292 -14.65 6.87 15.19
CA VAL A 292 -14.58 8.28 14.76
C VAL A 292 -13.17 8.84 14.86
N ARG A 293 -12.42 8.50 15.93
CA ARG A 293 -11.02 8.93 16.08
C ARG A 293 -10.14 8.25 15.04
N VAL A 294 -10.36 6.96 14.81
CA VAL A 294 -9.65 6.15 13.81
C VAL A 294 -9.83 6.76 12.43
N ALA A 295 -11.08 6.99 12.01
CA ALA A 295 -11.40 7.54 10.70
C ALA A 295 -10.80 8.94 10.47
N VAL A 296 -10.83 9.81 11.48
CA VAL A 296 -10.21 11.15 11.36
C VAL A 296 -8.70 11.04 11.26
N LEU A 297 -8.05 10.24 12.10
CA LEU A 297 -6.60 10.07 12.07
C LEU A 297 -6.14 9.50 10.73
N ASP A 298 -6.78 8.43 10.26
CA ASP A 298 -6.46 7.75 9.00
C ASP A 298 -6.51 8.73 7.82
N LYS A 299 -7.62 9.49 7.68
CA LYS A 299 -7.78 10.49 6.61
C LYS A 299 -6.79 11.65 6.68
N VAL A 300 -6.53 12.18 7.88
CA VAL A 300 -5.56 13.27 8.07
C VAL A 300 -4.15 12.79 7.78
N THR A 301 -3.79 11.59 8.24
CA THR A 301 -2.47 10.99 8.03
C THR A 301 -2.25 10.71 6.55
N ASP A 302 -3.19 10.06 5.88
CA ASP A 302 -3.11 9.79 4.44
C ASP A 302 -2.94 11.07 3.61
N PHE A 303 -3.71 12.11 3.92
CA PHE A 303 -3.60 13.41 3.25
C PHE A 303 -2.23 14.06 3.45
N LEU A 304 -1.73 14.09 4.69
CA LEU A 304 -0.44 14.71 5.01
C LEU A 304 0.74 13.95 4.40
N LEU A 305 0.73 12.61 4.47
CA LEU A 305 1.77 11.79 3.85
C LEU A 305 1.68 11.86 2.32
N PHE A 306 0.49 12.01 1.74
CA PHE A 306 0.32 12.25 0.31
C PHE A 306 0.91 13.60 -0.12
N LEU A 307 0.62 14.68 0.62
CA LEU A 307 1.19 16.00 0.35
C LEU A 307 2.72 15.97 0.43
N GLY A 308 3.27 15.26 1.44
CA GLY A 308 4.71 15.05 1.56
C GLY A 308 5.31 14.34 0.34
N LYS A 309 4.67 13.27 -0.16
CA LYS A 309 5.10 12.59 -1.40
C LYS A 309 5.05 13.53 -2.60
N LEU A 310 3.96 14.28 -2.77
CA LEU A 310 3.78 15.22 -3.87
C LEU A 310 4.88 16.30 -3.88
N LEU A 311 5.23 16.85 -2.71
CA LEU A 311 6.27 17.86 -2.56
C LEU A 311 7.66 17.32 -2.94
N ILE A 312 8.01 16.12 -2.50
CA ILE A 312 9.30 15.49 -2.84
C ILE A 312 9.37 15.21 -4.35
N VAL A 313 8.35 14.55 -4.91
CA VAL A 313 8.32 14.19 -6.32
C VAL A 313 8.27 15.43 -7.22
N GLY A 314 7.48 16.43 -6.83
CA GLY A 314 7.37 17.70 -7.56
C GLY A 314 8.67 18.50 -7.55
N SER A 315 9.31 18.65 -6.38
CA SER A 315 10.59 19.37 -6.28
C SER A 315 11.72 18.67 -7.04
N VAL A 316 11.85 17.35 -6.90
CA VAL A 316 12.84 16.56 -7.64
C VAL A 316 12.56 16.58 -9.14
N GLY A 317 11.28 16.51 -9.56
CA GLY A 317 10.89 16.60 -10.96
C GLY A 317 11.20 17.96 -11.59
N ILE A 318 10.95 19.05 -10.86
CA ILE A 318 11.30 20.42 -11.31
C ILE A 318 12.83 20.56 -11.43
N LEU A 319 13.59 20.09 -10.44
CA LEU A 319 15.05 20.11 -10.49
C LEU A 319 15.59 19.27 -11.66
N ALA A 320 15.03 18.08 -11.89
CA ALA A 320 15.39 17.24 -13.03
C ALA A 320 15.08 17.93 -14.37
N PHE A 321 13.94 18.59 -14.49
CA PHE A 321 13.59 19.35 -15.69
C PHE A 321 14.60 20.47 -15.97
N PHE A 322 14.96 21.27 -14.96
CA PHE A 322 15.95 22.34 -15.14
C PHE A 322 17.36 21.80 -15.46
N PHE A 323 17.73 20.67 -14.87
CA PHE A 323 19.00 19.98 -15.11
C PHE A 323 19.10 19.46 -16.55
N PHE A 324 18.13 18.68 -17.01
CA PHE A 324 18.16 18.07 -18.35
C PHE A 324 17.84 19.05 -19.49
N THR A 325 17.22 20.20 -19.20
CA THR A 325 16.98 21.27 -20.19
C THR A 325 18.10 22.32 -20.22
N GLN A 326 19.20 22.10 -19.47
CA GLN A 326 20.36 23.01 -19.39
C GLN A 326 20.01 24.48 -19.08
N ARG A 327 18.92 24.72 -18.34
CA ARG A 327 18.51 26.10 -17.99
C ARG A 327 19.32 26.70 -16.84
N ILE A 328 20.16 25.89 -16.18
CA ILE A 328 21.06 26.30 -15.10
C ILE A 328 22.46 26.50 -15.67
N LYS A 329 22.92 27.76 -15.73
CA LYS A 329 24.23 28.17 -16.29
C LYS A 329 25.45 27.50 -15.63
N VAL A 330 25.30 26.99 -14.40
CA VAL A 330 26.38 26.37 -13.60
C VAL A 330 26.71 24.93 -14.04
N ILE A 331 25.81 24.25 -14.77
CA ILE A 331 25.93 22.82 -15.11
C ILE A 331 25.89 22.59 -16.64
N GLN A 332 26.00 23.67 -17.41
CA GLN A 332 25.87 23.62 -18.86
C GLN A 332 26.96 22.75 -19.52
N ASP A 333 28.15 22.68 -18.89
CA ASP A 333 29.31 21.93 -19.39
C ASP A 333 29.35 20.46 -18.92
N THR A 334 28.51 20.06 -17.95
CA THR A 334 28.52 18.70 -17.37
C THR A 334 27.48 17.77 -17.97
N ALA A 335 26.37 18.31 -18.50
CA ALA A 335 25.27 17.52 -19.03
C ALA A 335 25.33 17.47 -20.58
N PRO A 336 25.49 16.28 -21.22
CA PRO A 336 25.42 16.18 -22.66
C PRO A 336 24.01 16.53 -23.18
N PRO A 337 23.88 17.15 -24.37
CA PRO A 337 22.58 17.47 -24.94
C PRO A 337 21.81 16.17 -25.23
N LEU A 338 20.63 16.01 -24.62
CA LEU A 338 19.77 14.84 -24.81
C LEU A 338 18.67 15.13 -25.83
N ASN A 339 18.58 14.29 -26.87
CA ASN A 339 17.47 14.32 -27.84
C ASN A 339 16.12 13.98 -27.21
N TYR A 340 16.10 13.13 -26.17
CA TYR A 340 14.89 12.69 -25.46
C TYR A 340 15.00 12.94 -23.95
N TYR A 341 15.04 14.21 -23.54
CA TYR A 341 15.14 14.62 -22.14
C TYR A 341 13.95 14.16 -21.25
N TRP A 342 12.79 13.85 -21.84
CA TRP A 342 11.62 13.36 -21.11
C TRP A 342 11.81 11.98 -20.46
N VAL A 343 12.58 11.08 -21.09
CA VAL A 343 12.81 9.72 -20.57
C VAL A 343 13.52 9.76 -19.21
N PRO A 344 14.71 10.38 -19.06
CA PRO A 344 15.38 10.43 -17.76
C PRO A 344 14.59 11.23 -16.71
N ILE A 345 13.86 12.28 -17.11
CA ILE A 345 12.96 13.01 -16.18
C ILE A 345 11.89 12.07 -15.64
N LEU A 346 11.21 11.31 -16.51
CA LEU A 346 10.18 10.37 -16.09
C LEU A 346 10.76 9.28 -15.18
N THR A 347 11.95 8.76 -15.50
CA THR A 347 12.66 7.80 -14.65
C THR A 347 12.97 8.38 -13.26
N VAL A 348 13.45 9.62 -13.18
CA VAL A 348 13.73 10.31 -11.91
C VAL A 348 12.45 10.56 -11.11
N VAL A 349 11.37 11.01 -11.77
CA VAL A 349 10.07 11.24 -11.14
C VAL A 349 9.51 9.94 -10.56
N VAL A 350 9.48 8.86 -11.36
CA VAL A 350 9.00 7.54 -10.92
C VAL A 350 9.89 6.99 -9.80
N GLY A 351 11.21 7.07 -9.94
CA GLY A 351 12.16 6.65 -8.91
C GLY A 351 11.96 7.41 -7.59
N SER A 352 11.83 8.73 -7.65
CA SER A 352 11.57 9.57 -6.48
C SER A 352 10.25 9.23 -5.79
N TYR A 353 9.20 8.89 -6.55
CA TYR A 353 7.92 8.45 -5.99
C TYR A 353 8.03 7.12 -5.26
N LEU A 354 8.75 6.14 -5.82
CA LEU A 354 8.97 4.83 -5.18
C LEU A 354 9.76 4.98 -3.88
N ILE A 355 10.82 5.79 -3.89
CA ILE A 355 11.64 6.08 -2.71
C ILE A 355 10.80 6.78 -1.64
N ALA A 356 10.10 7.87 -2.01
CA ALA A 356 9.23 8.59 -1.09
C ALA A 356 8.15 7.67 -0.50
N HIS A 357 7.52 6.82 -1.31
CA HIS A 357 6.54 5.85 -0.86
C HIS A 357 7.12 4.89 0.21
N GLY A 358 8.34 4.39 -0.01
CA GLY A 358 9.06 3.55 0.95
C GLY A 358 9.26 4.25 2.30
N PHE A 359 9.83 5.46 2.31
CA PHE A 359 10.07 6.20 3.54
C PHE A 359 8.78 6.60 4.26
N PHE A 360 7.78 7.11 3.54
CA PHE A 360 6.49 7.48 4.14
C PHE A 360 5.69 6.28 4.65
N SER A 361 5.97 5.06 4.18
CA SER A 361 5.36 3.85 4.77
C SER A 361 5.80 3.61 6.22
N VAL A 362 7.04 4.00 6.58
CA VAL A 362 7.54 3.95 7.96
C VAL A 362 6.78 4.95 8.84
N TYR A 363 6.58 6.17 8.33
CA TYR A 363 5.76 7.19 9.00
C TYR A 363 4.34 6.69 9.25
N ALA A 364 3.71 6.09 8.24
CA ALA A 364 2.37 5.53 8.37
C ALA A 364 2.32 4.42 9.44
N MET A 365 3.31 3.51 9.47
CA MET A 365 3.39 2.47 10.50
C MET A 365 3.63 3.03 11.90
N CYS A 366 4.44 4.08 12.01
CA CYS A 366 4.68 4.78 13.28
C CYS A 366 3.40 5.40 13.83
N VAL A 367 2.69 6.19 13.00
CA VAL A 367 1.44 6.85 13.39
C VAL A 367 0.41 5.83 13.86
N ASP A 368 0.19 4.75 13.10
CA ASP A 368 -0.77 3.70 13.48
C ASP A 368 -0.38 3.01 14.80
N THR A 369 0.91 2.72 14.98
CA THR A 369 1.39 2.07 16.19
C THR A 369 1.18 2.96 17.41
N LEU A 370 1.63 4.23 17.33
CA LEU A 370 1.45 5.17 18.44
C LEU A 370 -0.02 5.44 18.71
N PHE A 371 -0.86 5.46 17.69
CA PHE A 371 -2.30 5.62 17.86
C PHE A 371 -2.94 4.42 18.54
N LEU A 372 -2.58 3.19 18.16
CA LEU A 372 -3.10 2.01 18.81
C LEU A 372 -2.62 1.93 20.27
N CYS A 373 -1.34 2.21 20.53
CA CYS A 373 -0.80 2.34 21.88
C CYS A 373 -1.56 3.42 22.68
N PHE A 374 -1.88 4.54 22.05
CA PHE A 374 -2.65 5.62 22.67
C PHE A 374 -4.08 5.23 23.03
N LEU A 375 -4.80 4.54 22.13
CA LEU A 375 -6.14 4.03 22.43
C LEU A 375 -6.10 3.04 23.59
N GLU A 376 -5.09 2.19 23.61
CA GLU A 376 -4.89 1.19 24.64
C GLU A 376 -4.51 1.80 26.00
N ASP A 377 -3.64 2.82 26.00
CA ASP A 377 -3.28 3.63 27.17
C ASP A 377 -4.52 4.30 27.77
N LEU A 378 -5.46 4.76 26.95
CA LEU A 378 -6.73 5.32 27.41
C LEU A 378 -7.68 4.30 28.04
N GLU A 379 -7.64 3.03 27.63
CA GLU A 379 -8.49 1.98 28.19
C GLU A 379 -7.88 1.37 29.46
N ARG A 380 -6.55 1.28 29.54
CA ARG A 380 -5.85 0.60 30.63
C ARG A 380 -5.50 1.50 31.79
N ASN A 381 -5.14 2.74 31.50
CA ASN A 381 -4.62 3.67 32.50
C ASN A 381 -5.68 4.71 32.87
N ASP A 382 -5.73 5.03 34.16
CA ASP A 382 -6.67 5.99 34.74
C ASP A 382 -5.97 7.27 35.24
N GLY A 383 -4.63 7.29 35.21
CA GLY A 383 -3.82 8.39 35.71
C GLY A 383 -3.51 8.29 37.21
N SER A 384 -3.83 7.16 37.85
CA SER A 384 -3.40 6.85 39.21
C SER A 384 -1.87 6.67 39.29
N THR A 385 -1.34 6.61 40.52
CA THR A 385 0.08 6.32 40.76
C THR A 385 0.46 4.89 40.33
N GLU A 386 -0.48 3.96 40.40
CA GLU A 386 -0.30 2.56 39.96
C GLU A 386 -0.46 2.41 38.44
N LYS A 387 -1.33 3.21 37.82
CA LYS A 387 -1.64 3.15 36.38
C LYS A 387 -1.58 4.55 35.72
N PRO A 388 -0.38 5.16 35.64
CA PRO A 388 -0.23 6.46 35.02
C PRO A 388 -0.35 6.37 33.49
N TYR A 389 -0.80 7.46 32.86
CA TYR A 389 -0.78 7.59 31.40
C TYR A 389 0.66 7.74 30.89
N PHE A 390 0.98 7.01 29.81
CA PHE A 390 2.30 7.03 29.15
C PHE A 390 2.36 8.07 28.02
N MET A 391 1.21 8.51 27.53
CA MET A 391 1.11 9.49 26.45
C MET A 391 1.79 10.83 26.77
N SER A 392 2.22 11.54 25.73
CA SER A 392 2.96 12.80 25.88
C SER A 392 2.17 13.86 26.64
N SER A 393 2.87 14.79 27.30
CA SER A 393 2.25 15.89 28.06
C SER A 393 1.32 16.75 27.19
N ASN A 394 1.66 16.97 25.92
CA ASN A 394 0.81 17.68 24.97
C ASN A 394 -0.50 16.93 24.72
N LEU A 395 -0.44 15.61 24.53
CA LEU A 395 -1.62 14.79 24.28
C LEU A 395 -2.51 14.69 25.53
N ARG A 396 -1.90 14.57 26.72
CA ARG A 396 -2.58 14.62 28.02
C ARG A 396 -3.34 15.93 28.21
N LYS A 397 -2.69 17.07 27.95
CA LYS A 397 -3.31 18.41 28.00
C LYS A 397 -4.49 18.52 27.03
N LEU A 398 -4.35 18.05 25.80
CA LEU A 398 -5.42 18.08 24.78
C LEU A 398 -6.66 17.26 25.20
N LEU A 399 -6.45 16.17 25.94
CA LEU A 399 -7.52 15.29 26.41
C LEU A 399 -8.02 15.64 27.81
N LYS A 400 -7.44 16.66 28.46
CA LYS A 400 -7.71 17.02 29.86
C LYS A 400 -7.53 15.82 30.81
N LYS A 401 -6.48 15.04 30.57
CA LYS A 401 -6.07 13.90 31.41
C LYS A 401 -4.77 14.26 32.14
N THR A 402 -4.66 13.91 33.42
CA THR A 402 -3.49 14.23 34.25
C THR A 402 -3.09 12.99 35.06
N ASN A 403 -1.80 12.78 35.27
CA ASN A 403 -1.31 11.76 36.19
C ASN A 403 -1.22 12.36 37.60
N LYS A 404 -1.69 11.65 38.62
CA LYS A 404 -1.72 12.15 40.00
C LYS A 404 -0.33 12.54 40.54
N GLN A 405 0.72 11.81 40.17
CA GLN A 405 2.12 12.17 40.52
C GLN A 405 2.57 13.55 40.02
N GLN A 406 1.89 14.14 39.05
CA GLN A 406 2.19 15.46 38.48
C GLN A 406 1.29 16.59 39.02
N ALA A 407 0.32 16.26 39.88
CA ALA A 407 -0.52 17.25 40.56
C ALA A 407 0.09 17.71 41.89
N ASP A 408 1.02 16.93 42.44
CA ASP A 408 1.67 17.15 43.75
C ASP A 408 3.10 17.71 43.64
N ALA A 409 3.53 18.11 42.43
CA ALA A 409 4.79 18.77 42.12
C ALA A 409 4.53 19.95 41.17
#